data_AF-A0A6N1V8M1-F1
#
_entry.id   AF-A0A6N1V8M1-F1
#
_cell.length_a   1.000
_cell.length_b   1.000
_cell.length_c   1.000
_cell.angle_alpha   90.00
_cell.angle_beta   90.00
_cell.angle_gamma   90.00
#
_symmetry.space_group_name_H-M   'P 1'
#
loop_
_entity.id
_entity.type
_entity.pdbx_description
1 polymer ?
#
loop_
_entity_poly.entity_id
_entity_poly.type
_entity_poly.pdbx_seq_one_letter_code
_entity_poly.pdbx_strand_id
1 'polypeptide(L)'
;MKFSPQQDEALRAVAQWLKDGDRQLFRLFGYAGTGKTTLARHFAEHVDGQVQFAAFTGKAAQVLRAKGASNAKTIHSLIYRPRGEEAVEDETTGRTSIAPTFSLNRQSDIAKAKLVIVDECSMVDEQLGRDLMSFGTPILVLGDPGQLPPISGGGFFTEHEPDFLLTEIHRQAAENPIIRLAMDVRAGKEIMYGDYGTTQVIPKNEVDADLVLAADQVLVGINRTRRRYNQRLRELKGFTAAYPQAGDKLVCLRNDPAKGLLNGSLWKVMTAAKETVKPGINLLVSPDDGDADRGAAKIKLLKAAFDAPEDEIPWQTRKRYDDFDYGYALTVHKAQGSQWDDVVLFDESYAFRDMRSRWLYTGITRAANTLVIVK
;
A
#
# COMPACT_ATOMS: atom_id res chain seq x y z
N MET A 1 -8.24 -7.55 -26.99
CA MET A 1 -7.99 -6.21 -26.40
C MET A 1 -7.12 -5.43 -27.38
N LYS A 2 -7.31 -4.12 -27.58
CA LYS A 2 -6.46 -3.32 -28.48
C LYS A 2 -5.49 -2.50 -27.64
N PHE A 3 -4.19 -2.77 -27.76
CA PHE A 3 -3.13 -2.04 -27.08
C PHE A 3 -2.78 -0.75 -27.82
N SER A 4 -2.18 0.22 -27.12
CA SER A 4 -1.59 1.39 -27.79
C SER A 4 -0.26 1.01 -28.46
N PRO A 5 0.25 1.79 -29.42
CA PRO A 5 1.55 1.52 -30.05
C PRO A 5 2.69 1.37 -29.02
N GLN A 6 2.72 2.24 -27.99
CA GLN A 6 3.74 2.17 -26.94
C GLN A 6 3.61 0.90 -26.08
N GLN A 7 2.37 0.44 -25.84
CA GLN A 7 2.13 -0.81 -25.15
C GLN A 7 2.58 -2.02 -25.98
N ASP A 8 2.33 -2.02 -27.29
CA ASP A 8 2.82 -3.07 -28.19
C ASP A 8 4.35 -3.10 -28.28
N GLU A 9 5.01 -1.95 -28.18
CA GLU A 9 6.47 -1.87 -28.05
C GLU A 9 6.96 -2.46 -26.72
N ALA A 10 6.30 -2.12 -25.60
CA ALA A 10 6.61 -2.69 -24.29
C ALA A 10 6.44 -4.23 -24.28
N LEU A 11 5.35 -4.74 -24.89
CA LEU A 11 5.10 -6.18 -25.02
C LEU A 11 6.23 -6.86 -25.80
N ARG A 12 6.66 -6.28 -26.92
CA ARG A 12 7.76 -6.80 -27.73
C ARG A 12 9.09 -6.76 -26.98
N ALA A 13 9.39 -5.69 -26.26
CA ALA A 13 10.62 -5.56 -25.49
C ALA A 13 10.72 -6.61 -24.39
N VAL A 14 9.65 -6.82 -23.62
CA VAL A 14 9.61 -7.85 -22.55
C VAL A 14 9.68 -9.26 -23.14
N ALA A 15 8.98 -9.53 -24.25
CA ALA A 15 9.04 -10.84 -24.90
C ALA A 15 10.45 -11.15 -25.45
N GLN A 16 11.13 -10.15 -26.01
CA GLN A 16 12.50 -10.27 -26.48
C GLN A 16 13.47 -10.53 -25.32
N TRP A 17 13.36 -9.77 -24.22
CA TRP A 17 14.16 -9.98 -23.02
C TRP A 17 14.02 -11.39 -22.44
N LEU A 18 12.77 -11.89 -22.33
CA LEU A 18 12.52 -13.25 -21.86
C LEU A 18 13.13 -14.33 -22.78
N LYS A 19 13.11 -14.09 -24.09
CA LYS A 19 13.67 -15.00 -25.08
C LYS A 19 15.20 -15.02 -25.06
N ASP A 20 15.83 -13.86 -24.88
CA ASP A 20 17.28 -13.73 -24.85
C ASP A 20 17.89 -14.36 -23.59
N GLY A 21 17.23 -14.18 -22.44
CA GLY A 21 17.63 -14.81 -21.18
C GLY A 21 19.01 -14.35 -20.67
N ASP A 22 19.53 -13.23 -21.17
CA ASP A 22 20.84 -12.67 -20.82
C ASP A 22 20.83 -11.90 -19.49
N ARG A 23 19.67 -11.40 -19.07
CA ARG A 23 19.46 -10.62 -17.86
C ARG A 23 18.32 -11.20 -17.04
N GLN A 24 18.51 -11.26 -15.73
CA GLN A 24 17.46 -11.73 -14.82
C GLN A 24 16.36 -10.69 -14.58
N LEU A 25 16.63 -9.40 -14.73
CA LEU A 25 15.71 -8.33 -14.33
C LEU A 25 15.33 -7.44 -15.51
N PHE A 26 14.03 -7.14 -15.64
CA PHE A 26 13.49 -6.14 -16.56
C PHE A 26 12.59 -5.16 -15.81
N ARG A 27 12.83 -3.86 -15.99
CA ARG A 27 12.09 -2.76 -15.37
C ARG A 27 11.13 -2.14 -16.38
N LEU A 28 9.85 -2.49 -16.28
CA LEU A 28 8.77 -1.86 -17.03
C LEU A 28 8.08 -0.84 -16.15
N PHE A 29 8.45 0.43 -16.30
CA PHE A 29 7.87 1.51 -15.52
C PHE A 29 6.78 2.23 -16.29
N GLY A 30 5.92 2.92 -15.57
CA GLY A 30 4.89 3.74 -16.17
C GLY A 30 4.11 4.53 -15.15
N TYR A 31 3.53 5.63 -15.57
CA TYR A 31 2.73 6.48 -14.71
C TYR A 31 1.33 5.88 -14.46
N ALA A 32 0.53 6.54 -13.63
CA ALA A 32 -0.85 6.18 -13.38
C ALA A 32 -1.65 6.27 -14.70
N GLY A 33 -2.51 5.29 -14.95
CA GLY A 33 -3.34 5.26 -16.17
C GLY A 33 -2.64 4.78 -17.45
N THR A 34 -1.37 4.36 -17.41
CA THR A 34 -0.66 3.82 -18.61
C THR A 34 -0.91 2.33 -18.88
N GLY A 35 -1.63 1.64 -17.99
CA GLY A 35 -2.07 0.25 -18.20
C GLY A 35 -1.06 -0.84 -17.81
N LYS A 36 -0.11 -0.56 -16.90
CA LYS A 36 0.88 -1.53 -16.39
C LYS A 36 0.28 -2.88 -15.98
N THR A 37 -0.77 -2.87 -15.15
CA THR A 37 -1.42 -4.11 -14.67
C THR A 37 -2.10 -4.89 -15.82
N THR A 38 -2.56 -4.21 -16.86
CA THR A 38 -3.10 -4.87 -18.06
C THR A 38 -2.01 -5.63 -18.80
N LEU A 39 -0.82 -5.02 -18.97
CA LEU A 39 0.34 -5.67 -19.56
C LEU A 39 0.82 -6.85 -18.71
N ALA A 40 0.86 -6.70 -17.38
CA ALA A 40 1.22 -7.75 -16.44
C ALA A 40 0.41 -9.05 -16.66
N ARG A 41 -0.91 -8.91 -16.83
CA ARG A 41 -1.81 -10.04 -17.09
C ARG A 41 -1.57 -10.65 -18.46
N HIS A 42 -1.40 -9.81 -19.48
CA HIS A 42 -1.09 -10.28 -20.81
C HIS A 42 0.21 -11.12 -20.82
N PHE A 43 1.27 -10.69 -20.12
CA PHE A 43 2.48 -11.48 -20.00
C PHE A 43 2.24 -12.81 -19.30
N ALA A 44 1.49 -12.81 -18.20
CA ALA A 44 1.20 -14.05 -17.48
C ALA A 44 0.40 -15.07 -18.29
N GLU A 45 -0.49 -14.61 -19.18
CA GLU A 45 -1.28 -15.48 -20.06
C GLU A 45 -0.49 -16.07 -21.24
N HIS A 46 0.62 -15.43 -21.65
CA HIS A 46 1.36 -15.79 -22.86
C HIS A 46 2.75 -16.40 -22.59
N VAL A 47 3.20 -16.42 -21.34
CA VAL A 47 4.42 -17.13 -20.94
C VAL A 47 4.12 -18.62 -20.81
N ASP A 48 4.88 -19.46 -21.52
CA ASP A 48 4.78 -20.92 -21.42
C ASP A 48 5.40 -21.44 -20.11
N GLY A 49 4.60 -21.40 -19.05
CA GLY A 49 4.92 -21.95 -17.74
C GLY A 49 4.32 -21.15 -16.58
N GLN A 50 4.75 -21.47 -15.36
CA GLN A 50 4.21 -20.84 -14.16
C GLN A 50 4.72 -19.39 -14.03
N VAL A 51 3.81 -18.43 -14.04
CA VAL A 51 4.10 -17.03 -13.69
C VAL A 51 3.69 -16.77 -12.24
N GLN A 52 4.60 -16.23 -11.44
CA GLN A 52 4.36 -15.90 -10.04
C GLN A 52 4.21 -14.40 -9.86
N PHE A 53 3.08 -13.96 -9.34
CA PHE A 53 2.88 -12.54 -8.99
C PHE A 53 3.36 -12.25 -7.57
N ALA A 54 3.98 -11.10 -7.39
CA ALA A 54 4.42 -10.59 -6.10
C ALA A 54 4.15 -9.09 -5.96
N ALA A 55 4.00 -8.62 -4.73
CA ALA A 55 3.97 -7.20 -4.42
C ALA A 55 4.66 -6.91 -3.08
N PHE A 56 4.99 -5.65 -2.82
CA PHE A 56 5.62 -5.27 -1.55
C PHE A 56 4.67 -5.46 -0.35
N THR A 57 3.43 -4.96 -0.45
CA THR A 57 2.44 -5.04 0.64
C THR A 57 1.40 -6.13 0.43
N GLY A 58 0.82 -6.60 1.53
CA GLY A 58 -0.30 -7.55 1.49
C GLY A 58 -1.52 -6.99 0.76
N LYS A 59 -1.79 -5.69 0.92
CA LYS A 59 -2.89 -5.00 0.23
C LYS A 59 -2.65 -4.90 -1.28
N ALA A 60 -1.43 -4.57 -1.72
CA ALA A 60 -1.10 -4.58 -3.14
C ALA A 60 -1.23 -5.98 -3.76
N ALA A 61 -0.76 -7.03 -3.06
CA ALA A 61 -0.94 -8.41 -3.50
C ALA A 61 -2.43 -8.80 -3.59
N GLN A 62 -3.28 -8.29 -2.69
CA GLN A 62 -4.73 -8.49 -2.73
C GLN A 62 -5.38 -7.78 -3.93
N VAL A 63 -4.99 -6.53 -4.21
CA VAL A 63 -5.46 -5.79 -5.40
C VAL A 63 -5.09 -6.54 -6.69
N LEU A 64 -3.88 -7.13 -6.75
CA LEU A 64 -3.48 -7.99 -7.86
C LEU A 64 -4.39 -9.22 -7.99
N ARG A 65 -4.69 -9.93 -6.89
CA ARG A 65 -5.61 -11.08 -6.88
C ARG A 65 -6.99 -10.71 -7.41
N ALA A 66 -7.56 -9.60 -6.92
CA ALA A 66 -8.86 -9.10 -7.38
C ALA A 66 -8.88 -8.77 -8.89
N LYS A 67 -7.73 -8.43 -9.47
CA LYS A 67 -7.58 -8.16 -10.91
C LYS A 67 -7.27 -9.41 -11.75
N GLY A 68 -7.25 -10.60 -11.14
CA GLY A 68 -7.10 -11.90 -11.81
C GLY A 68 -5.77 -12.63 -11.53
N ALA A 69 -4.81 -12.01 -10.84
CA ALA A 69 -3.56 -12.66 -10.47
C ALA A 69 -3.72 -13.49 -9.18
N SER A 70 -4.50 -14.57 -9.24
CA SER A 70 -4.96 -15.35 -8.07
C SER A 70 -3.84 -15.87 -7.16
N ASN A 71 -2.65 -16.10 -7.70
CA ASN A 71 -1.48 -16.58 -6.97
C ASN A 71 -0.59 -15.46 -6.40
N ALA A 72 -0.98 -14.18 -6.48
CA ALA A 72 -0.15 -13.08 -5.99
C ALA A 72 0.11 -13.16 -4.48
N LYS A 73 1.37 -13.00 -4.07
CA LYS A 73 1.84 -13.03 -2.67
C LYS A 73 2.64 -11.76 -2.35
N THR A 74 2.91 -11.49 -1.07
CA THR A 74 3.94 -10.49 -0.76
C THR A 74 5.32 -11.05 -1.08
N ILE A 75 6.29 -10.21 -1.49
CA ILE A 75 7.67 -10.64 -1.73
C ILE A 75 8.20 -11.37 -0.49
N HIS A 76 7.99 -10.81 0.71
CA HIS A 76 8.38 -11.42 1.97
C HIS A 76 7.81 -12.84 2.15
N SER A 77 6.49 -13.01 2.00
CA SER A 77 5.85 -14.33 2.11
C SER A 77 6.24 -15.31 1.01
N LEU A 78 6.69 -14.78 -0.13
CA LEU A 78 7.14 -15.58 -1.25
C LEU A 78 8.55 -16.11 -0.99
N ILE A 79 9.49 -15.28 -0.52
CA ILE A 79 10.91 -15.67 -0.47
C ILE A 79 11.40 -16.10 0.91
N TYR A 80 10.69 -15.79 1.99
CA TYR A 80 11.13 -16.14 3.35
C TYR A 80 10.25 -17.18 4.02
N ARG A 81 10.85 -17.86 5.00
CA ARG A 81 10.16 -18.65 6.03
C ARG A 81 10.66 -18.22 7.43
N PRO A 82 9.80 -18.28 8.46
CA PRO A 82 10.21 -17.98 9.84
C PRO A 82 11.36 -18.91 10.29
N ARG A 83 12.33 -18.36 11.04
CA ARG A 83 13.46 -19.11 11.61
C ARG A 83 13.51 -19.06 13.14
N GLY A 84 13.17 -17.92 13.75
CA GLY A 84 13.23 -17.75 15.20
C GLY A 84 12.99 -16.31 15.65
N GLU A 85 13.56 -15.96 16.80
CA GLU A 85 13.58 -14.61 17.38
C GLU A 85 15.02 -14.24 17.78
N GLU A 86 15.43 -12.99 17.63
CA GLU A 86 16.76 -12.49 18.01
C GLU A 86 16.66 -11.12 18.68
N ALA A 87 17.60 -10.83 19.57
CA ALA A 87 17.71 -9.53 20.23
C ALA A 87 18.35 -8.51 19.28
N VAL A 88 17.62 -7.46 18.94
CA VAL A 88 18.06 -6.33 18.12
C VAL A 88 18.23 -5.12 19.02
N GLU A 89 19.44 -4.60 19.10
CA GLU A 89 19.74 -3.36 19.79
C GLU A 89 19.56 -2.18 18.83
N ASP A 90 18.73 -1.22 19.22
CA ASP A 90 18.59 0.04 18.50
C ASP A 90 19.76 0.95 18.88
N GLU A 91 20.69 1.17 17.94
CA GLU A 91 21.88 1.99 18.13
C GLU A 91 21.56 3.44 18.54
N THR A 92 20.36 3.93 18.21
CA THR A 92 19.92 5.29 18.50
C THR A 92 19.38 5.42 19.92
N THR A 93 18.70 4.38 20.42
CA THR A 93 18.05 4.41 21.74
C THR A 93 18.79 3.57 22.79
N GLY A 94 19.80 2.79 22.40
CA GLY A 94 20.54 1.85 23.24
C GLY A 94 19.67 0.73 23.80
N ARG A 95 18.53 0.44 23.17
CA ARG A 95 17.52 -0.49 23.69
C ARG A 95 17.52 -1.80 22.93
N THR A 96 17.58 -2.89 23.67
CA THR A 96 17.42 -4.23 23.13
C THR A 96 15.93 -4.59 23.01
N SER A 97 15.47 -4.79 21.79
CA SER A 97 14.16 -5.36 21.45
C SER A 97 14.33 -6.78 20.93
N ILE A 98 13.30 -7.62 20.99
CA ILE A 98 13.36 -8.97 20.37
C ILE A 98 12.60 -8.86 19.04
N ALA A 99 13.19 -9.28 17.94
CA ALA A 99 12.57 -9.27 16.61
C ALA A 99 12.52 -10.68 16.01
N PRO A 100 11.47 -11.03 15.24
CA PRO A 100 11.45 -12.30 14.51
C PRO A 100 12.54 -12.33 13.44
N THR A 101 13.21 -13.47 13.29
CA THR A 101 14.19 -13.71 12.25
C THR A 101 13.62 -14.59 11.15
N PHE A 102 14.02 -14.29 9.91
CA PHE A 102 13.59 -14.96 8.71
C PHE A 102 14.77 -15.60 7.99
N SER A 103 14.50 -16.65 7.23
CA SER A 103 15.49 -17.28 6.35
C SER A 103 14.91 -17.51 4.97
N LEU A 104 15.75 -17.50 3.94
CA LEU A 104 15.33 -17.75 2.57
C LEU A 104 14.68 -19.13 2.44
N ASN A 105 13.51 -19.15 1.80
CA ASN A 105 12.78 -20.36 1.44
C ASN A 105 13.14 -20.78 0.02
N ARG A 106 14.27 -21.48 -0.13
CA ARG A 106 14.77 -21.98 -1.42
C ARG A 106 13.82 -22.95 -2.15
N GLN A 107 12.82 -23.49 -1.45
CA GLN A 107 11.82 -24.42 -2.01
C GLN A 107 10.52 -23.72 -2.42
N SER A 108 10.46 -22.39 -2.34
CA SER A 108 9.29 -21.60 -2.68
C SER A 108 8.90 -21.69 -4.16
N ASP A 109 7.64 -21.37 -4.47
CA ASP A 109 7.04 -21.36 -5.81
C ASP A 109 7.86 -20.54 -6.82
N ILE A 110 8.57 -19.49 -6.35
CA ILE A 110 9.48 -18.68 -7.17
C ILE A 110 10.56 -19.51 -7.86
N ALA A 111 11.07 -20.58 -7.22
CA ALA A 111 12.13 -21.42 -7.78
C ALA A 111 11.64 -22.30 -8.95
N LYS A 112 10.33 -22.46 -9.10
CA LYS A 112 9.69 -23.23 -10.18
C LYS A 112 9.09 -22.33 -11.26
N ALA A 113 8.92 -21.05 -10.96
CA ALA A 113 8.33 -20.08 -11.88
C ALA A 113 9.26 -19.84 -13.08
N LYS A 114 8.66 -19.60 -14.25
CA LYS A 114 9.35 -19.12 -15.45
C LYS A 114 9.53 -17.61 -15.46
N LEU A 115 8.63 -16.92 -14.76
CA LEU A 115 8.65 -15.47 -14.61
C LEU A 115 8.07 -15.10 -13.25
N VAL A 116 8.68 -14.12 -12.58
CA VAL A 116 8.09 -13.41 -11.45
C VAL A 116 7.70 -12.01 -11.91
N ILE A 117 6.45 -11.61 -11.67
CA ILE A 117 6.00 -10.24 -11.90
C ILE A 117 5.82 -9.55 -10.56
N VAL A 118 6.57 -8.48 -10.32
CA VAL A 118 6.52 -7.69 -9.09
C VAL A 118 5.82 -6.37 -9.36
N ASP A 119 4.68 -6.11 -8.71
CA ASP A 119 4.01 -4.79 -8.74
C ASP A 119 4.29 -3.99 -7.46
N GLU A 120 4.07 -2.67 -7.53
CA GLU A 120 4.33 -1.71 -6.43
C GLU A 120 5.74 -1.89 -5.86
N CYS A 121 6.74 -1.94 -6.75
CA CYS A 121 8.13 -2.22 -6.41
C CYS A 121 8.87 -1.04 -5.76
N SER A 122 8.24 0.14 -5.70
CA SER A 122 8.88 1.37 -5.22
C SER A 122 9.27 1.32 -3.75
N MET A 123 8.72 0.38 -3.00
CA MET A 123 8.97 0.21 -1.56
C MET A 123 9.98 -0.91 -1.25
N VAL A 124 10.54 -1.58 -2.26
CA VAL A 124 11.51 -2.67 -2.08
C VAL A 124 12.89 -2.10 -1.77
N ASP A 125 13.43 -2.43 -0.60
CA ASP A 125 14.79 -2.08 -0.19
C ASP A 125 15.87 -2.98 -0.81
N GLU A 126 17.14 -2.59 -0.61
CA GLU A 126 18.32 -3.27 -1.16
C GLU A 126 18.41 -4.75 -0.75
N GLN A 127 18.16 -5.08 0.52
CA GLN A 127 18.29 -6.43 1.04
C GLN A 127 17.22 -7.34 0.45
N LEU A 128 15.96 -6.91 0.49
CA LEU A 128 14.82 -7.64 -0.05
C LEU A 128 14.96 -7.86 -1.56
N GLY A 129 15.47 -6.85 -2.27
CA GLY A 129 15.76 -6.92 -3.70
C GLY A 129 16.82 -7.96 -4.05
N ARG A 130 17.96 -7.95 -3.35
CA ARG A 130 19.04 -8.95 -3.52
C ARG A 130 18.57 -10.36 -3.19
N ASP A 131 17.83 -10.51 -2.10
CA ASP A 131 17.30 -11.79 -1.68
C ASP A 131 16.31 -12.37 -2.70
N LEU A 132 15.47 -11.52 -3.30
CA LEU A 132 14.57 -11.91 -4.39
C LEU A 132 15.35 -12.31 -5.66
N MET A 133 16.38 -11.55 -6.04
CA MET A 133 17.25 -11.87 -7.19
C MET A 133 18.03 -13.18 -6.98
N SER A 134 18.36 -13.54 -5.74
CA SER A 134 19.14 -14.75 -5.41
C SER A 134 18.51 -16.08 -5.84
N PHE A 135 17.24 -16.08 -6.26
CA PHE A 135 16.53 -17.26 -6.78
C PHE A 135 16.83 -17.57 -8.24
N GLY A 136 17.45 -16.64 -9.00
CA GLY A 136 17.81 -16.84 -10.40
C GLY A 136 16.65 -16.83 -11.40
N THR A 137 15.40 -16.75 -10.94
CA THR A 137 14.22 -16.65 -11.80
C THR A 137 14.14 -15.29 -12.48
N PRO A 138 13.76 -15.20 -13.78
CA PRO A 138 13.49 -13.93 -14.44
C PRO A 138 12.43 -13.10 -13.70
N ILE A 139 12.67 -11.81 -13.57
CA ILE A 139 11.85 -10.88 -12.81
C ILE A 139 11.46 -9.69 -13.69
N LEU A 140 10.17 -9.56 -13.96
CA LEU A 140 9.57 -8.34 -14.52
C LEU A 140 9.08 -7.47 -13.36
N VAL A 141 9.64 -6.28 -13.25
CA VAL A 141 9.26 -5.32 -12.22
C VAL A 141 8.43 -4.20 -12.83
N LEU A 142 7.27 -3.97 -12.22
CA LEU A 142 6.34 -2.91 -12.55
C LEU A 142 6.44 -1.81 -11.50
N GLY A 143 6.78 -0.61 -11.96
CA GLY A 143 7.00 0.54 -11.10
C GLY A 143 6.31 1.79 -11.63
N ASP A 144 6.07 2.73 -10.72
CA ASP A 144 5.65 4.08 -11.06
C ASP A 144 6.69 5.09 -10.53
N PRO A 145 7.49 5.71 -11.41
CA PRO A 145 8.57 6.60 -10.98
C PRO A 145 8.03 7.92 -10.40
N GLY A 146 6.74 8.22 -10.57
CA GLY A 146 6.09 9.36 -9.94
C GLY A 146 5.69 9.12 -8.47
N GLN A 147 5.63 7.87 -8.02
CA GLN A 147 5.26 7.55 -6.65
C GLN A 147 6.39 7.83 -5.64
N LEU A 148 6.02 7.87 -4.36
CA LEU A 148 6.95 7.99 -3.25
C LEU A 148 7.96 6.81 -3.21
N PRO A 149 9.25 7.08 -2.95
CA PRO A 149 10.26 6.05 -2.69
C PRO A 149 10.07 5.42 -1.29
N PRO A 150 10.89 4.42 -0.90
CA PRO A 150 10.87 3.88 0.45
C PRO A 150 11.16 4.97 1.49
N ILE A 151 10.62 4.80 2.70
CA ILE A 151 10.80 5.75 3.83
C ILE A 151 12.26 5.75 4.33
N SER A 152 12.93 4.60 4.23
CA SER A 152 14.31 4.39 4.67
C SER A 152 15.03 3.49 3.68
N GLY A 153 16.27 3.86 3.33
CA GLY A 153 17.05 3.17 2.31
C GLY A 153 16.65 3.56 0.89
N GLY A 154 17.50 3.16 -0.06
CA GLY A 154 17.23 3.32 -1.48
C GLY A 154 16.22 2.29 -2.00
N GLY A 155 15.50 2.64 -3.07
CA GLY A 155 14.60 1.70 -3.74
C GLY A 155 15.37 0.83 -4.73
N PHE A 156 15.59 -0.45 -4.39
CA PHE A 156 16.43 -1.38 -5.18
C PHE A 156 16.08 -1.42 -6.67
N PHE A 157 14.79 -1.36 -6.99
CA PHE A 157 14.33 -1.37 -8.38
C PHE A 157 14.25 0.03 -8.98
N THR A 158 13.86 1.03 -8.20
CA THR A 158 13.45 2.36 -8.68
C THR A 158 14.57 3.40 -8.73
N GLU A 159 15.74 3.12 -8.17
CA GLU A 159 16.93 3.98 -8.29
C GLU A 159 17.64 3.85 -9.64
N HIS A 160 17.29 2.85 -10.43
CA HIS A 160 17.82 2.64 -11.76
C HIS A 160 16.82 3.07 -12.83
N GLU A 161 17.34 3.47 -14.00
CA GLU A 161 16.51 3.75 -15.16
C GLU A 161 15.70 2.51 -15.58
N PRO A 162 14.45 2.69 -16.02
CA PRO A 162 13.67 1.59 -16.56
C PRO A 162 14.21 1.13 -17.90
N ASP A 163 14.12 -0.18 -18.16
CA ASP A 163 14.36 -0.76 -19.48
C ASP A 163 13.27 -0.32 -20.48
N PHE A 164 12.06 -0.02 -19.99
CA PHE A 164 11.00 0.59 -20.78
C PHE A 164 10.11 1.48 -19.93
N LEU A 165 9.81 2.70 -20.40
CA LEU A 165 8.92 3.65 -19.71
C LEU A 165 7.65 3.90 -20.52
N LEU A 166 6.51 3.54 -19.95
CA LEU A 166 5.19 3.90 -20.47
C LEU A 166 4.84 5.33 -20.06
N THR A 167 4.67 6.19 -21.06
CA THR A 167 4.36 7.62 -20.90
C THR A 167 2.98 7.98 -21.43
N GLU A 168 2.43 7.19 -22.35
CA GLU A 168 1.14 7.39 -22.98
C GLU A 168 0.02 6.89 -22.05
N ILE A 169 -0.92 7.79 -21.73
CA ILE A 169 -2.10 7.46 -20.95
C ILE A 169 -3.21 7.03 -21.91
N HIS A 170 -3.96 6.01 -21.52
CA HIS A 170 -5.13 5.55 -22.29
C HIS A 170 -6.15 6.67 -22.48
N ARG A 171 -6.81 6.72 -23.64
CA ARG A 171 -7.79 7.79 -23.95
C ARG A 171 -8.85 7.96 -22.86
N GLN A 172 -9.37 6.85 -22.31
CA GLN A 172 -10.36 6.87 -21.22
C GLN A 172 -9.77 7.44 -19.91
N ALA A 173 -8.48 7.23 -19.66
CA ALA A 173 -7.79 7.78 -18.50
C ALA A 173 -7.35 9.23 -18.71
N ALA A 174 -7.18 9.69 -19.94
CA ALA A 174 -6.85 11.09 -20.25
C ALA A 174 -8.01 12.06 -19.97
N GLU A 175 -9.25 11.58 -20.04
CA GLU A 175 -10.45 12.34 -19.67
C GLU A 175 -10.72 12.33 -18.16
N ASN A 176 -10.01 11.50 -17.39
CA ASN A 176 -10.18 11.42 -15.94
C ASN A 176 -9.46 12.60 -15.24
N PRO A 177 -10.20 13.48 -14.52
CA PRO A 177 -9.62 14.64 -13.83
C PRO A 177 -8.53 14.29 -12.81
N ILE A 178 -8.67 13.16 -12.11
CA ILE A 178 -7.71 12.67 -11.11
C ILE A 178 -6.37 12.37 -11.79
N ILE A 179 -6.40 11.65 -12.91
CA ILE A 179 -5.19 11.29 -13.67
C ILE A 179 -4.52 12.53 -14.25
N ARG A 180 -5.31 13.44 -14.83
CA ARG A 180 -4.79 14.71 -15.35
C ARG A 180 -4.09 15.52 -14.26
N LEU A 181 -4.73 15.65 -13.09
CA LEU A 181 -4.17 16.40 -11.98
C LEU A 181 -2.89 15.75 -11.43
N ALA A 182 -2.85 14.42 -11.36
CA ALA A 182 -1.62 13.69 -11.01
C ALA A 182 -0.49 14.01 -12.01
N MET A 183 -0.78 14.03 -13.32
CA MET A 183 0.23 14.37 -14.32
C MET A 183 0.70 15.82 -14.22
N ASP A 184 -0.21 16.76 -13.94
CA ASP A 184 0.12 18.17 -13.77
C ASP A 184 1.04 18.38 -12.56
N VAL A 185 0.72 17.77 -11.42
CA VAL A 185 1.58 17.77 -10.22
C VAL A 185 2.97 17.21 -10.50
N ARG A 186 3.02 16.08 -11.22
CA ARG A 186 4.28 15.43 -11.60
C ARG A 186 5.11 16.33 -12.50
N ALA A 187 4.48 17.06 -13.42
CA ALA A 187 5.13 18.04 -14.29
C ALA A 187 5.53 19.34 -13.55
N GLY A 188 5.31 19.43 -12.24
CA GLY A 188 5.64 20.60 -11.43
C GLY A 188 4.64 21.74 -11.58
N LYS A 189 3.48 21.50 -12.19
CA LYS A 189 2.43 22.53 -12.31
C LYS A 189 1.72 22.71 -10.97
N GLU A 190 1.32 23.95 -10.72
CA GLU A 190 0.51 24.27 -9.54
C GLU A 190 -0.93 23.77 -9.71
N ILE A 191 -1.47 23.22 -8.62
CA ILE A 191 -2.89 22.87 -8.52
C ILE A 191 -3.66 24.12 -8.10
N MET A 192 -4.56 24.60 -8.96
CA MET A 192 -5.44 25.73 -8.66
C MET A 192 -6.67 25.28 -7.87
N TYR A 193 -7.29 26.20 -7.12
CA TYR A 193 -8.60 25.96 -6.53
C TYR A 193 -9.66 25.86 -7.64
N GLY A 194 -10.66 25.01 -7.43
CA GLY A 194 -11.77 24.88 -8.36
C GLY A 194 -12.38 23.48 -8.42
N ASP A 195 -13.45 23.39 -9.20
CA ASP A 195 -14.15 22.16 -9.54
C ASP A 195 -13.67 21.65 -10.92
N TYR A 196 -13.23 20.41 -10.94
CA TYR A 196 -12.73 19.69 -12.11
C TYR A 196 -13.64 18.51 -12.49
N GLY A 197 -14.90 18.50 -12.03
CA GLY A 197 -15.86 17.41 -12.22
C GLY A 197 -15.84 16.45 -11.03
N THR A 198 -15.29 15.25 -11.20
CA THR A 198 -15.14 14.30 -10.08
C THR A 198 -13.99 14.65 -9.13
N THR A 199 -13.32 15.78 -9.35
CA THR A 199 -12.23 16.24 -8.50
C THR A 199 -12.45 17.70 -8.11
N GLN A 200 -12.28 18.02 -6.84
CA GLN A 200 -12.37 19.40 -6.33
C GLN A 200 -11.11 19.76 -5.56
N VAL A 201 -10.71 21.03 -5.64
CA VAL A 201 -9.61 21.59 -4.86
C VAL A 201 -10.16 22.76 -4.07
N ILE A 202 -10.21 22.60 -2.75
CA ILE A 202 -10.88 23.52 -1.84
C ILE A 202 -9.91 24.03 -0.76
N PRO A 203 -10.13 25.23 -0.20
CA PRO A 203 -9.40 25.71 0.95
C PRO A 203 -9.89 25.05 2.25
N LYS A 204 -9.05 25.04 3.30
CA LYS A 204 -9.37 24.43 4.61
C LYS A 204 -10.65 24.93 5.27
N ASN A 205 -11.06 26.17 5.02
CA ASN A 205 -12.28 26.76 5.58
C ASN A 205 -13.57 26.29 4.89
N GLU A 206 -13.48 25.62 3.76
CA GLU A 206 -14.62 25.00 3.06
C GLU A 206 -14.78 23.51 3.42
N VAL A 207 -13.92 22.96 4.28
CA VAL A 207 -14.06 21.59 4.78
C VAL A 207 -15.13 21.55 5.86
N ASP A 208 -16.19 20.77 5.61
CA ASP A 208 -17.19 20.44 6.60
C ASP A 208 -17.08 18.98 7.08
N ALA A 209 -17.88 18.63 8.09
CA ALA A 209 -17.88 17.28 8.67
C ALA A 209 -18.44 16.24 7.69
N ASP A 210 -19.45 16.62 6.89
CA ASP A 210 -20.15 15.69 6.02
C ASP A 210 -19.24 15.21 4.88
N LEU A 211 -18.45 16.11 4.30
CA LEU A 211 -17.43 15.80 3.30
C LEU A 211 -16.45 14.72 3.79
N VAL A 212 -15.90 14.89 4.99
CA VAL A 212 -14.88 13.98 5.53
C VAL A 212 -15.51 12.68 6.04
N LEU A 213 -16.77 12.71 6.51
CA LEU A 213 -17.50 11.53 6.97
C LEU A 213 -18.02 10.65 5.82
N ALA A 214 -18.29 11.25 4.66
CA ALA A 214 -18.75 10.57 3.45
C ALA A 214 -17.62 9.89 2.67
N ALA A 215 -16.38 10.39 2.80
CA ALA A 215 -15.23 9.79 2.13
C ALA A 215 -14.96 8.35 2.60
N ASP A 216 -14.62 7.46 1.67
CA ASP A 216 -14.14 6.12 2.00
C ASP A 216 -12.84 6.18 2.80
N GLN A 217 -11.97 7.13 2.40
CA GLN A 217 -10.67 7.31 3.01
C GLN A 217 -10.23 8.78 3.07
N VAL A 218 -9.75 9.18 4.24
CA VAL A 218 -9.04 10.44 4.44
C VAL A 218 -7.53 10.19 4.39
N LEU A 219 -6.81 10.98 3.60
CA LEU A 219 -5.36 10.92 3.45
C LEU A 219 -4.70 12.19 3.96
N VAL A 220 -3.63 12.01 4.73
CA VAL A 220 -2.83 13.10 5.33
C VAL A 220 -1.34 12.82 5.18
N GLY A 221 -0.47 13.76 5.54
CA GLY A 221 0.97 13.61 5.41
C GLY A 221 1.60 12.89 6.59
N ILE A 222 1.41 13.44 7.79
CA ILE A 222 2.19 13.06 8.97
C ILE A 222 1.36 12.31 10.03
N ASN A 223 2.03 11.46 10.82
CA ASN A 223 1.37 10.67 11.88
C ASN A 223 0.67 11.53 12.93
N ARG A 224 1.20 12.72 13.24
CA ARG A 224 0.56 13.66 14.16
C ARG A 224 -0.82 14.09 13.66
N THR A 225 -0.91 14.49 12.39
CA THR A 225 -2.19 14.84 11.76
C THR A 225 -3.10 13.64 11.68
N ARG A 226 -2.57 12.47 11.29
CA ARG A 226 -3.33 11.22 11.20
C ARG A 226 -4.04 10.89 12.53
N ARG A 227 -3.32 10.93 13.65
CA ARG A 227 -3.88 10.68 14.99
C ARG A 227 -4.97 11.69 15.34
N ARG A 228 -4.72 12.99 15.13
CA ARG A 228 -5.70 14.06 15.37
C ARG A 228 -6.98 13.87 14.55
N TYR A 229 -6.84 13.57 13.26
CA TYR A 229 -7.99 13.36 12.37
C TYR A 229 -8.77 12.09 12.73
N ASN A 230 -8.07 11.00 13.08
CA ASN A 230 -8.72 9.79 13.58
C ASN A 230 -9.54 10.08 14.84
N GLN A 231 -8.98 10.80 15.82
CA GLN A 231 -9.71 11.19 17.02
C GLN A 231 -10.93 12.05 16.68
N ARG A 232 -10.75 13.08 15.84
CA ARG A 232 -11.85 13.96 15.44
C ARG A 232 -12.96 13.24 14.68
N LEU A 233 -12.61 12.33 13.77
CA LEU A 233 -13.60 11.55 13.02
C LEU A 233 -14.35 10.56 13.91
N ARG A 234 -13.70 10.06 14.97
CA ARG A 234 -14.37 9.27 15.99
C ARG A 234 -15.38 10.08 16.79
N GLU A 235 -14.99 11.28 17.24
CA GLU A 235 -15.90 12.20 17.94
C GLU A 235 -17.12 12.56 17.07
N LEU A 236 -16.90 12.89 15.80
CA LEU A 236 -17.97 13.22 14.86
C LEU A 236 -18.93 12.04 14.61
N LYS A 237 -18.44 10.81 14.73
CA LYS A 237 -19.26 9.58 14.66
C LYS A 237 -19.86 9.17 16.00
N GLY A 238 -19.66 9.96 17.06
CA GLY A 238 -20.26 9.75 18.39
C GLY A 238 -19.52 8.76 19.29
N PHE A 239 -18.29 8.37 18.95
CA PHE A 239 -17.48 7.51 19.82
C PHE A 239 -16.88 8.31 20.97
N THR A 240 -16.97 7.76 22.18
CA THR A 240 -16.56 8.45 23.43
C THR A 240 -15.44 7.72 24.16
N ALA A 241 -15.21 6.44 23.87
CA ALA A 241 -14.15 5.66 24.50
C ALA A 241 -12.81 5.86 23.79
N ALA A 242 -11.71 5.83 24.56
CA ALA A 242 -10.36 5.89 24.00
C ALA A 242 -10.00 4.62 23.19
N TYR A 243 -10.58 3.47 23.55
CA TYR A 243 -10.43 2.19 22.84
C TYR A 243 -11.51 1.96 21.77
N PRO A 244 -11.29 1.04 20.81
CA PRO A 244 -12.24 0.78 19.73
C PRO A 244 -13.59 0.24 20.21
N GLN A 245 -14.68 0.73 19.59
CA GLN A 245 -16.07 0.37 19.84
C GLN A 245 -16.71 -0.26 18.59
N ALA A 246 -17.88 -0.89 18.72
CA ALA A 246 -18.61 -1.40 17.55
C ALA A 246 -18.90 -0.27 16.55
N GLY A 247 -18.57 -0.47 15.29
CA GLY A 247 -18.61 0.54 14.23
C GLY A 247 -17.28 1.27 13.98
N ASP A 248 -16.28 1.13 14.86
CA ASP A 248 -14.97 1.75 14.64
C ASP A 248 -14.28 1.20 13.37
N LYS A 249 -13.60 2.07 12.65
CA LYS A 249 -12.73 1.72 11.51
C LYS A 249 -11.29 1.62 12.00
N LEU A 250 -10.66 0.48 11.77
CA LEU A 250 -9.29 0.17 12.18
C LEU A 250 -8.41 -0.14 10.97
N VAL A 251 -7.11 0.10 11.10
CA VAL A 251 -6.08 -0.33 10.16
C VAL A 251 -5.16 -1.33 10.85
N CYS A 252 -4.93 -2.47 10.20
CA CYS A 252 -4.00 -3.48 10.68
C CYS A 252 -2.56 -3.02 10.42
N LEU A 253 -1.70 -3.12 11.43
CA LEU A 253 -0.30 -2.68 11.38
C LEU A 253 0.70 -3.83 11.24
N ARG A 254 0.25 -5.08 11.43
CA ARG A 254 1.11 -6.26 11.37
C ARG A 254 0.39 -7.44 10.74
N ASN A 255 1.06 -8.12 9.82
CA ASN A 255 0.52 -9.34 9.21
C ASN A 255 0.28 -10.43 10.26
N ASP A 256 -0.88 -11.09 10.19
CA ASP A 256 -1.17 -12.35 10.87
C ASP A 256 -1.89 -13.28 9.86
N PRO A 257 -1.14 -14.14 9.15
CA PRO A 257 -1.70 -15.03 8.14
C PRO A 257 -2.76 -16.00 8.69
N ALA A 258 -2.65 -16.41 9.95
CA ALA A 258 -3.59 -17.35 10.56
C ALA A 258 -4.99 -16.73 10.73
N LYS A 259 -5.03 -15.40 10.87
CA LYS A 259 -6.28 -14.61 10.95
C LYS A 259 -6.62 -13.89 9.65
N GLY A 260 -5.81 -14.07 8.59
CA GLY A 260 -5.98 -13.36 7.33
C GLY A 260 -5.69 -11.85 7.39
N LEU A 261 -5.02 -11.37 8.46
CA LEU A 261 -4.72 -9.96 8.65
C LEU A 261 -3.51 -9.55 7.83
N LEU A 262 -3.65 -8.48 7.04
CA LEU A 262 -2.56 -7.90 6.25
C LEU A 262 -2.25 -6.48 6.73
N ASN A 263 -0.97 -6.14 6.87
CA ASN A 263 -0.54 -4.78 7.17
C ASN A 263 -1.08 -3.80 6.11
N GLY A 264 -1.70 -2.71 6.58
CA GLY A 264 -2.41 -1.72 5.78
C GLY A 264 -3.87 -2.06 5.46
N SER A 265 -4.35 -3.27 5.74
CA SER A 265 -5.77 -3.61 5.50
C SER A 265 -6.70 -2.91 6.50
N LEU A 266 -7.88 -2.51 6.02
CA LEU A 266 -8.91 -1.81 6.78
C LEU A 266 -9.97 -2.78 7.28
N TRP A 267 -10.43 -2.56 8.50
CA TRP A 267 -11.34 -3.43 9.22
C TRP A 267 -12.38 -2.61 9.96
N LYS A 268 -13.63 -3.08 9.97
CA LYS A 268 -14.73 -2.50 10.73
C LYS A 268 -15.03 -3.37 11.94
N VAL A 269 -15.12 -2.77 13.12
CA VAL A 269 -15.49 -3.48 14.34
C VAL A 269 -16.97 -3.83 14.29
N MET A 270 -17.30 -5.12 14.33
CA MET A 270 -18.69 -5.60 14.33
C MET A 270 -19.28 -5.60 15.74
N THR A 271 -18.52 -6.16 16.69
CA THR A 271 -18.92 -6.21 18.09
C THR A 271 -17.73 -5.91 18.97
N ALA A 272 -17.94 -5.02 19.94
CA ALA A 272 -17.04 -4.90 21.07
C ALA A 272 -17.44 -5.96 22.09
N ALA A 273 -16.57 -6.94 22.36
CA ALA A 273 -16.87 -7.93 23.41
C ALA A 273 -16.97 -7.22 24.77
N LYS A 274 -17.74 -7.83 25.69
CA LYS A 274 -17.77 -7.40 27.09
C LYS A 274 -16.34 -7.29 27.61
N GLU A 275 -16.09 -6.23 28.37
CA GLU A 275 -14.80 -5.87 28.91
C GLU A 275 -14.10 -7.08 29.54
N THR A 276 -13.03 -7.57 28.92
CA THR A 276 -12.20 -8.60 29.54
C THR A 276 -11.31 -7.97 30.59
N VAL A 277 -11.00 -8.75 31.64
CA VAL A 277 -10.03 -8.39 32.68
C VAL A 277 -8.77 -7.82 32.02
N LYS A 278 -8.36 -6.61 32.44
CA LYS A 278 -7.24 -5.82 31.90
C LYS A 278 -6.02 -6.71 31.58
N PRO A 279 -5.22 -6.42 30.54
CA PRO A 279 -5.17 -5.19 29.74
C PRO A 279 -5.68 -5.32 28.28
N GLY A 280 -6.28 -6.44 27.91
CA GLY A 280 -6.72 -6.72 26.53
C GLY A 280 -8.21 -6.43 26.26
N ILE A 281 -8.55 -6.27 24.98
CA ILE A 281 -9.92 -6.27 24.45
C ILE A 281 -10.03 -7.22 23.26
N ASN A 282 -11.02 -8.10 23.27
CA ASN A 282 -11.31 -8.97 22.12
C ASN A 282 -12.41 -8.32 21.26
N LEU A 283 -12.21 -8.29 19.95
CA LEU A 283 -13.15 -7.71 18.99
C LEU A 283 -13.41 -8.71 17.87
N LEU A 284 -14.63 -8.68 17.34
CA LEU A 284 -14.92 -9.28 16.04
C LEU A 284 -14.88 -8.15 15.02
N VAL A 285 -14.05 -8.31 13.98
CA VAL A 285 -13.91 -7.34 12.90
C VAL A 285 -14.25 -7.98 11.56
N SER A 286 -14.85 -7.21 10.65
CA SER A 286 -15.01 -7.58 9.24
C SER A 286 -14.12 -6.70 8.36
N PRO A 287 -13.70 -7.16 7.18
CA PRO A 287 -13.01 -6.29 6.22
C PRO A 287 -13.89 -5.09 5.88
N ASP A 288 -13.27 -3.92 5.73
CA ASP A 288 -13.94 -2.69 5.30
C ASP A 288 -13.67 -2.37 3.82
N ASP A 289 -12.80 -3.14 3.17
CA ASP A 289 -12.33 -2.92 1.81
C ASP A 289 -13.15 -3.67 0.75
N GLY A 290 -14.40 -4.05 1.06
CA GLY A 290 -15.31 -4.74 0.15
C GLY A 290 -14.90 -6.17 -0.24
N ASP A 291 -13.84 -6.71 0.37
CA ASP A 291 -13.33 -8.05 0.08
C ASP A 291 -14.20 -9.11 0.78
N ALA A 292 -15.23 -9.58 0.06
CA ALA A 292 -16.17 -10.59 0.54
C ALA A 292 -15.52 -11.95 0.81
N ASP A 293 -14.35 -12.23 0.23
CA ASP A 293 -13.62 -13.50 0.44
C ASP A 293 -12.91 -13.52 1.79
N ARG A 294 -12.64 -12.36 2.40
CA ARG A 294 -12.19 -12.30 3.79
C ARG A 294 -13.37 -12.40 4.75
N GLY A 295 -13.48 -13.53 5.43
CA GLY A 295 -14.36 -13.68 6.57
C GLY A 295 -14.01 -12.74 7.72
N ALA A 296 -14.96 -12.56 8.65
CA ALA A 296 -14.71 -11.83 9.89
C ALA A 296 -13.57 -12.47 10.71
N ALA A 297 -12.72 -11.64 11.33
CA ALA A 297 -11.60 -12.07 12.15
C ALA A 297 -11.84 -11.73 13.63
N LYS A 298 -11.44 -12.65 14.52
CA LYS A 298 -11.38 -12.38 15.96
C LYS A 298 -9.99 -11.83 16.28
N ILE A 299 -9.95 -10.61 16.78
CA ILE A 299 -8.70 -9.93 17.14
C ILE A 299 -8.65 -9.64 18.63
N LYS A 300 -7.43 -9.58 19.17
CA LYS A 300 -7.16 -9.26 20.57
C LYS A 300 -6.24 -8.04 20.62
N LEU A 301 -6.78 -6.89 20.98
CA LEU A 301 -6.04 -5.63 21.06
C LEU A 301 -5.58 -5.31 22.47
N LEU A 302 -4.50 -4.54 22.58
CA LEU A 302 -3.99 -4.01 23.84
C LEU A 302 -4.57 -2.60 24.05
N LYS A 303 -5.33 -2.38 25.13
CA LYS A 303 -5.99 -1.09 25.38
C LYS A 303 -5.01 0.09 25.47
N ALA A 304 -3.85 -0.14 26.10
CA ALA A 304 -2.80 0.88 26.25
C ALA A 304 -2.31 1.45 24.91
N ALA A 305 -2.38 0.68 23.81
CA ALA A 305 -1.99 1.17 22.48
C ALA A 305 -2.93 2.28 21.94
N PHE A 306 -4.14 2.39 22.51
CA PHE A 306 -5.14 3.38 22.15
C PHE A 306 -5.29 4.47 23.22
N ASP A 307 -5.19 4.09 24.49
CA ASP A 307 -5.32 5.03 25.62
C ASP A 307 -4.10 5.96 25.73
N ALA A 308 -2.90 5.44 25.48
CA ALA A 308 -1.63 6.16 25.56
C ALA A 308 -0.74 5.82 24.34
N PRO A 309 -1.10 6.28 23.13
CA PRO A 309 -0.40 5.90 21.89
C PRO A 309 1.03 6.46 21.77
N GLU A 310 1.44 7.31 22.70
CA GLU A 310 2.81 7.83 22.80
C GLU A 310 3.70 6.97 23.71
N ASP A 311 3.08 6.15 24.57
CA ASP A 311 3.82 5.26 25.45
C ASP A 311 4.41 4.10 24.64
N GLU A 312 5.68 3.84 24.88
CA GLU A 312 6.35 2.71 24.26
C GLU A 312 5.91 1.41 24.94
N ILE A 313 5.42 0.48 24.12
CA ILE A 313 4.96 -0.83 24.59
C ILE A 313 6.04 -1.86 24.28
N PRO A 314 6.63 -2.53 25.30
CA PRO A 314 7.65 -3.55 25.08
C PRO A 314 7.19 -4.63 24.10
N TRP A 315 8.07 -5.06 23.21
CA TRP A 315 7.74 -6.07 22.18
C TRP A 315 7.15 -7.36 22.77
N GLN A 316 7.69 -7.85 23.89
CA GLN A 316 7.18 -9.06 24.57
C GLN A 316 5.70 -8.94 24.95
N THR A 317 5.25 -7.73 25.26
CA THR A 317 3.83 -7.44 25.49
C THR A 317 3.09 -7.32 24.17
N ARG A 318 3.60 -6.49 23.25
CA ARG A 318 2.98 -6.21 21.94
C ARG A 318 2.77 -7.45 21.07
N LYS A 319 3.68 -8.44 21.12
CA LYS A 319 3.57 -9.69 20.34
C LYS A 319 2.40 -10.59 20.76
N ARG A 320 1.84 -10.39 21.96
CA ARG A 320 0.69 -11.16 22.48
C ARG A 320 -0.67 -10.63 22.00
N TYR A 321 -0.67 -9.49 21.30
CA TYR A 321 -1.85 -8.78 20.81
C TYR A 321 -1.74 -8.55 19.31
N ASP A 322 -2.88 -8.42 18.66
CA ASP A 322 -2.94 -7.95 17.27
C ASP A 322 -2.65 -6.45 17.22
N ASP A 323 -1.91 -6.05 16.18
CA ASP A 323 -1.41 -4.68 16.05
C ASP A 323 -2.33 -3.88 15.13
N PHE A 324 -3.03 -2.92 15.71
CA PHE A 324 -4.01 -2.08 15.01
C PHE A 324 -3.95 -0.65 15.52
N ASP A 325 -4.39 0.26 14.66
CA ASP A 325 -4.65 1.66 14.98
C ASP A 325 -5.97 2.08 14.30
N TYR A 326 -6.43 3.30 14.50
CA TYR A 326 -7.60 3.83 13.80
C TYR A 326 -7.31 4.08 12.33
N GLY A 327 -8.27 3.67 11.48
CA GLY A 327 -8.15 3.65 10.03
C GLY A 327 -8.95 4.73 9.29
N TYR A 328 -9.61 5.66 9.98
CA TYR A 328 -10.39 6.73 9.32
C TYR A 328 -9.51 7.65 8.49
N ALA A 329 -8.34 8.01 9.02
CA ALA A 329 -7.29 8.72 8.32
C ALA A 329 -6.03 7.87 8.24
N LEU A 330 -5.40 7.87 7.07
CA LEU A 330 -4.11 7.22 6.81
C LEU A 330 -3.09 8.24 6.31
N THR A 331 -1.81 8.00 6.56
CA THR A 331 -0.77 8.76 5.87
C THR A 331 -0.69 8.30 4.41
N VAL A 332 -0.34 9.19 3.48
CA VAL A 332 -0.14 8.82 2.05
C VAL A 332 0.86 7.66 1.90
N HIS A 333 1.91 7.61 2.71
CA HIS A 333 2.86 6.48 2.73
C HIS A 333 2.18 5.15 3.10
N LYS A 334 1.30 5.14 4.11
CA LYS A 334 0.54 3.93 4.49
C LYS A 334 -0.52 3.55 3.46
N ALA A 335 -0.92 4.49 2.60
CA ALA A 335 -1.91 4.28 1.56
C ALA A 335 -1.32 3.74 0.24
N GLN A 336 0.01 3.63 0.11
CA GLN A 336 0.66 3.07 -1.08
C GLN A 336 0.18 1.63 -1.37
N GLY A 337 -0.11 1.35 -2.64
CA GLY A 337 -0.68 0.08 -3.08
C GLY A 337 -2.16 -0.14 -2.71
N SER A 338 -2.82 0.84 -2.09
CA SER A 338 -4.27 0.83 -1.84
C SER A 338 -5.00 1.77 -2.81
N GLN A 339 -6.30 1.58 -2.99
CA GLN A 339 -7.15 2.44 -3.81
C GLN A 339 -8.55 2.46 -3.19
N TRP A 340 -9.22 3.60 -3.24
CA TRP A 340 -10.60 3.83 -2.76
C TRP A 340 -11.39 4.59 -3.82
N ASP A 341 -12.71 4.48 -3.77
CA ASP A 341 -13.58 5.18 -4.71
C ASP A 341 -13.58 6.68 -4.41
N ASP A 342 -13.80 7.05 -3.15
CA ASP A 342 -13.93 8.44 -2.71
C ASP A 342 -12.86 8.84 -1.69
N VAL A 343 -11.98 9.77 -2.05
CA VAL A 343 -10.83 10.18 -1.22
C VAL A 343 -10.85 11.67 -0.90
N VAL A 344 -10.61 12.01 0.36
CA VAL A 344 -10.28 13.37 0.79
C VAL A 344 -8.79 13.44 1.14
N LEU A 345 -8.02 14.22 0.39
CA LEU A 345 -6.58 14.41 0.55
C LEU A 345 -6.28 15.78 1.15
N PHE A 346 -5.78 15.82 2.38
CA PHE A 346 -5.26 17.05 2.98
C PHE A 346 -3.82 17.28 2.52
N ASP A 347 -3.58 18.33 1.74
CA ASP A 347 -2.25 18.67 1.23
C ASP A 347 -1.31 19.04 2.40
N GLU A 348 -0.50 18.08 2.79
CA GLU A 348 0.62 18.25 3.72
C GLU A 348 1.97 18.05 3.01
N SER A 349 1.99 18.26 1.68
CA SER A 349 3.17 18.09 0.84
C SER A 349 4.35 18.98 1.26
N TYR A 350 4.07 20.08 1.96
CA TYR A 350 5.07 20.96 2.57
C TYR A 350 6.00 20.24 3.56
N ALA A 351 5.53 19.15 4.19
CA ALA A 351 6.33 18.33 5.10
C ALA A 351 7.35 17.46 4.36
N PHE A 352 7.25 17.36 3.03
CA PHE A 352 8.03 16.48 2.17
C PHE A 352 8.73 17.27 1.06
N ARG A 353 9.34 18.42 1.39
CA ARG A 353 9.92 19.43 0.47
C ARG A 353 10.42 18.88 -0.88
N ASP A 354 11.48 18.08 -0.88
CA ASP A 354 12.13 17.56 -2.10
C ASP A 354 11.29 16.50 -2.84
N MET A 355 10.27 15.97 -2.17
CA MET A 355 9.36 14.95 -2.66
C MET A 355 7.92 15.48 -2.80
N ARG A 356 7.70 16.80 -2.76
CA ARG A 356 6.37 17.43 -2.73
C ARG A 356 5.46 16.88 -3.83
N SER A 357 5.95 16.90 -5.07
CA SER A 357 5.21 16.41 -6.24
C SER A 357 4.96 14.90 -6.17
N ARG A 358 5.93 14.11 -5.71
CA ARG A 358 5.75 12.65 -5.55
C ARG A 358 4.72 12.31 -4.48
N TRP A 359 4.71 13.07 -3.38
CA TRP A 359 3.75 12.90 -2.31
C TRP A 359 2.33 13.21 -2.79
N LEU A 360 2.13 14.35 -3.45
CA LEU A 360 0.83 14.73 -4.01
C LEU A 360 0.38 13.73 -5.07
N TYR A 361 1.27 13.37 -6.00
CA TYR A 361 1.00 12.36 -7.02
C TYR A 361 0.56 11.03 -6.41
N THR A 362 1.26 10.57 -5.36
CA THR A 362 0.92 9.33 -4.68
C THR A 362 -0.46 9.43 -4.02
N GLY A 363 -0.77 10.54 -3.34
CA GLY A 363 -2.07 10.77 -2.70
C GLY A 363 -3.22 10.85 -3.70
N ILE A 364 -3.05 11.61 -4.79
CA ILE A 364 -4.04 11.78 -5.85
C ILE A 364 -4.36 10.44 -6.51
N THR A 365 -3.35 9.62 -6.80
CA THR A 365 -3.55 8.32 -7.47
C THR A 365 -4.20 7.25 -6.58
N ARG A 366 -4.54 7.56 -5.32
CA ARG A 366 -5.31 6.63 -4.46
C ARG A 366 -6.82 6.70 -4.71
N ALA A 367 -7.31 7.76 -5.34
CA ALA A 367 -8.72 7.92 -5.69
C ALA A 367 -9.03 7.21 -7.01
N ALA A 368 -10.16 6.48 -7.07
CA ALA A 368 -10.66 5.85 -8.28
C ALA A 368 -11.78 6.67 -8.94
N ASN A 369 -12.73 7.18 -8.14
CA ASN A 369 -13.93 7.86 -8.62
C ASN A 369 -13.92 9.34 -8.29
N THR A 370 -13.91 9.71 -7.00
CA THR A 370 -13.91 11.12 -6.57
C THR A 370 -12.71 11.47 -5.71
N LEU A 371 -12.25 12.72 -5.84
CA LEU A 371 -11.13 13.25 -5.09
C LEU A 371 -11.41 14.69 -4.63
N VAL A 372 -11.27 14.95 -3.35
CA VAL A 372 -11.23 16.33 -2.83
C VAL A 372 -9.86 16.60 -2.24
N ILE A 373 -9.16 17.60 -2.78
CA ILE A 373 -7.89 18.08 -2.25
C ILE A 373 -8.14 19.31 -1.39
N VAL A 374 -7.71 19.26 -0.13
CA VAL A 374 -7.78 20.38 0.80
C VAL A 374 -6.39 21.02 0.90
N LYS A 375 -6.24 22.27 0.44
CA LYS A 375 -4.97 23.03 0.50
C LYS A 375 -4.89 23.94 1.73
#